data_AF-A0A3N5REB7-F1
#
_entry.id   AF-A0A3N5REB7-F1
#
_cell.length_a   1.000
_cell.length_b   1.000
_cell.length_c   1.000
_cell.angle_alpha   90.00
_cell.angle_beta   90.00
_cell.angle_gamma   90.00
#
_symmetry.space_group_name_H-M   'P 1'
#
loop_
_entity.id
_entity.type
_entity.pdbx_description
1 polymer ?
#
loop_
_entity_poly.entity_id
_entity_poly.type
_entity_poly.pdbx_seq_one_letter_code
_entity_poly.pdbx_strand_id
1 'polypeptide(L)'
;GQQGRAFAVVAQEVRNLAARSTGAAKESSGLVQQTVQDLHTGKETSAKTRESLNHIKVEVSKVTQMIAEITSSTNHQAGSIEHFNEKLNQIGQLTRSQKANAKETTAVAEELSSLTAQLKKKLSNLAAGANPGVTGEAKANIRRPAASKKSRLFKFVFDPFPPLTFKENGRARGIFIDICEEILKKRMGLGVDYEELDWDTCQARVRQGQSDGFFTTPTPERLSYLETHINTAYPFDWVIWTYADHPKLEQIKKIRTARDILSNGFTVVTYPGNGWVEAHVEKAGVKVIYTKEEFKALARKKADLIIEEPLVGREKMKQSGVAESKLMATQVVLRSTPFQLLIGKNSSYADILPEFDRQIRQIKADGTLERIIAQYR
;
A
#
# COMPACT_ATOMS: atom_id res chain seq x y z
N GLY A 1 -82.17 49.93 -53.36
CA GLY A 1 -82.53 51.13 -52.58
C GLY A 1 -81.41 51.50 -51.62
N GLN A 2 -81.46 52.71 -51.05
CA GLN A 2 -80.44 53.28 -50.13
C GLN A 2 -79.98 52.31 -49.03
N GLN A 3 -80.89 51.48 -48.51
CA GLN A 3 -80.60 50.47 -47.48
C GLN A 3 -79.60 49.38 -47.93
N GLY A 4 -79.61 48.98 -49.22
CA GLY A 4 -78.68 47.96 -49.73
C GLY A 4 -77.22 48.42 -49.81
N ARG A 5 -76.98 49.74 -49.95
CA ARG A 5 -75.61 50.31 -49.93
C ARG A 5 -75.05 50.33 -48.50
N ALA A 6 -75.88 50.61 -47.49
CA ALA A 6 -75.48 50.56 -46.09
C ALA A 6 -75.11 49.12 -45.65
N PHE A 7 -75.92 48.12 -46.03
CA PHE A 7 -75.59 46.72 -45.77
C PHE A 7 -74.30 46.25 -46.46
N ALA A 8 -74.04 46.68 -47.70
CA ALA A 8 -72.82 46.33 -48.42
C ALA A 8 -71.56 46.89 -47.73
N VAL A 9 -71.62 48.12 -47.20
CA VAL A 9 -70.53 48.74 -46.45
C VAL A 9 -70.27 47.99 -45.14
N VAL A 10 -71.33 47.66 -44.38
CA VAL A 10 -71.19 46.87 -43.14
C VAL A 10 -70.61 45.49 -43.43
N ALA A 11 -71.04 44.82 -44.50
CA ALA A 11 -70.51 43.51 -44.88
C ALA A 11 -69.02 43.56 -45.28
N GLN A 12 -68.58 44.63 -45.96
CA GLN A 12 -67.16 44.82 -46.28
C GLN A 12 -66.34 45.11 -45.02
N GLU A 13 -66.89 45.89 -44.08
CA GLU A 13 -66.20 46.21 -42.81
C GLU A 13 -66.09 44.98 -41.91
N VAL A 14 -67.12 44.14 -41.84
CA VAL A 14 -67.07 42.85 -41.13
C VAL A 14 -66.05 41.91 -41.76
N ARG A 15 -65.92 41.87 -43.10
CA ARG A 15 -64.86 41.08 -43.77
C ARG A 15 -63.47 41.62 -43.47
N ASN A 16 -63.27 42.93 -43.51
CA ASN A 16 -62.00 43.55 -43.19
C ASN A 16 -61.61 43.28 -41.73
N LEU A 17 -62.56 43.38 -40.80
CA LEU A 17 -62.37 43.04 -39.39
C LEU A 17 -62.04 41.56 -39.22
N ALA A 18 -62.78 40.65 -39.86
CA ALA A 18 -62.52 39.21 -39.81
C ALA A 18 -61.14 38.85 -40.38
N ALA A 19 -60.72 39.48 -41.47
CA ALA A 19 -59.39 39.29 -42.05
C ALA A 19 -58.28 39.77 -41.10
N ARG A 20 -58.46 40.95 -40.48
CA ARG A 20 -57.54 41.46 -39.45
C ARG A 20 -57.48 40.56 -38.22
N SER A 21 -58.63 40.10 -37.72
CA SER A 21 -58.71 39.16 -36.59
C SER A 21 -58.02 37.83 -36.92
N THR A 22 -58.18 37.33 -38.14
CA THR A 22 -57.51 36.09 -38.60
C THR A 22 -55.99 36.28 -38.67
N GLY A 23 -55.52 37.44 -39.15
CA GLY A 23 -54.10 37.80 -39.16
C GLY A 23 -53.50 37.84 -37.75
N ALA A 24 -54.15 38.57 -36.83
CA ALA A 24 -53.73 38.68 -35.43
C ALA A 24 -53.75 37.32 -34.70
N ALA A 25 -54.72 36.45 -35.00
CA ALA A 25 -54.79 35.10 -34.45
C ALA A 25 -53.63 34.22 -34.94
N LYS A 26 -53.26 34.31 -36.23
CA LYS A 26 -52.10 33.59 -36.77
C LYS A 26 -50.79 34.07 -36.16
N GLU A 27 -50.62 35.38 -36.00
CA GLU A 27 -49.44 35.96 -35.37
C GLU A 27 -49.32 35.53 -33.90
N SER A 28 -50.42 35.58 -33.14
CA SER A 28 -50.49 35.03 -31.78
C SER A 28 -50.12 33.55 -31.73
N SER A 29 -50.63 32.74 -32.66
CA SER A 29 -50.29 31.31 -32.74
C SER A 29 -48.80 31.08 -33.02
N GLY A 30 -48.18 31.91 -33.85
CA GLY A 30 -46.75 31.85 -34.13
C GLY A 30 -45.90 32.22 -32.90
N LEU A 31 -46.27 33.28 -32.19
CA LEU A 31 -45.62 33.68 -30.94
C LEU A 31 -45.74 32.59 -29.86
N VAL A 32 -46.89 31.92 -29.77
CA VAL A 32 -47.08 30.80 -28.84
C VAL A 32 -46.19 29.62 -29.22
N GLN A 33 -46.10 29.25 -30.50
CA GLN A 33 -45.20 28.18 -30.96
C GLN A 33 -43.74 28.50 -30.64
N GLN A 34 -43.30 29.74 -30.89
CA GLN A 34 -41.95 30.18 -30.54
C GLN A 34 -41.70 30.10 -29.03
N THR A 35 -42.66 30.57 -28.21
CA THR A 35 -42.57 30.51 -26.75
C THR A 35 -42.44 29.06 -26.25
N VAL A 36 -43.18 28.12 -26.85
CA VAL A 36 -43.07 26.69 -26.51
C VAL A 36 -41.68 26.14 -26.85
N GLN A 37 -41.11 26.53 -27.99
CA GLN A 37 -39.76 26.12 -28.40
C GLN A 37 -38.69 26.68 -27.44
N ASP A 38 -38.84 27.94 -27.05
CA ASP A 38 -37.94 28.61 -26.11
C ASP A 38 -38.01 27.96 -24.72
N LEU A 39 -39.21 27.59 -24.26
CA LEU A 39 -39.40 26.84 -23.01
C LEU A 39 -38.74 25.46 -23.06
N HIS A 40 -38.80 24.76 -24.19
CA HIS A 40 -38.12 23.47 -24.36
C HIS A 40 -36.60 23.63 -24.26
N THR A 41 -36.05 24.61 -24.97
CA THR A 41 -34.62 24.94 -24.94
C THR A 41 -34.16 25.37 -23.54
N GLY A 42 -34.99 26.16 -22.85
CA GLY A 42 -34.75 26.58 -21.47
C GLY A 42 -34.73 25.38 -20.51
N LYS A 43 -35.64 24.41 -20.69
CA LYS A 43 -35.67 23.18 -19.89
C LYS A 43 -34.42 22.34 -20.09
N GLU A 44 -33.96 22.14 -21.32
CA GLU A 44 -32.71 21.41 -21.59
C GLU A 44 -31.48 22.10 -20.99
N THR A 45 -31.39 23.42 -21.15
CA THR A 45 -30.30 24.22 -20.59
C THR A 45 -30.28 24.15 -19.07
N SER A 46 -31.45 24.27 -18.42
CA SER A 46 -31.58 24.12 -16.97
C SER A 46 -31.18 22.72 -16.50
N ALA A 47 -31.52 21.67 -17.26
CA ALA A 47 -31.12 20.30 -16.96
C ALA A 47 -29.60 20.11 -17.01
N LYS A 48 -28.93 20.65 -18.05
CA LYS A 48 -27.45 20.64 -18.16
C LYS A 48 -26.79 21.43 -17.03
N THR A 49 -27.31 22.61 -16.69
CA THR A 49 -26.81 23.40 -15.56
C THR A 49 -26.92 22.64 -14.24
N ARG A 50 -28.04 21.94 -14.01
CA ARG A 50 -28.23 21.10 -12.82
C ARG A 50 -27.22 19.95 -12.76
N GLU A 51 -26.91 19.32 -13.89
CA GLU A 51 -25.88 18.27 -13.97
C GLU A 51 -24.49 18.81 -13.64
N SER A 52 -24.11 19.96 -14.22
CA SER A 52 -22.83 20.63 -13.91
C SER A 52 -22.72 21.02 -12.44
N LEU A 53 -23.78 21.55 -11.83
CA LEU A 53 -23.82 21.89 -10.40
C LEU A 53 -23.66 20.65 -9.51
N ASN A 54 -24.25 19.51 -9.91
CA ASN A 54 -24.04 18.24 -9.20
C ASN A 54 -22.59 17.76 -9.32
N HIS A 55 -21.96 17.92 -10.49
CA HIS A 55 -20.54 17.59 -10.66
C HIS A 55 -19.66 18.48 -9.79
N ILE A 56 -19.91 19.79 -9.76
CA ILE A 56 -19.21 20.74 -8.89
C ILE A 56 -19.36 20.34 -7.41
N LYS A 57 -20.58 19.97 -6.97
CA LYS A 57 -20.82 19.51 -5.59
C LYS A 57 -19.96 18.29 -5.24
N VAL A 58 -19.83 17.33 -6.15
CA VAL A 58 -18.99 16.14 -5.96
C VAL A 58 -17.52 16.53 -5.85
N GLU A 59 -17.03 17.39 -6.75
CA GLU A 59 -15.64 17.85 -6.70
C GLU A 59 -15.31 18.65 -5.44
N VAL A 60 -16.20 19.54 -4.99
CA VAL A 60 -16.03 20.26 -3.72
C VAL A 60 -15.94 19.28 -2.55
N SER A 61 -16.78 18.24 -2.52
CA SER A 61 -16.72 17.21 -1.48
C SER A 61 -15.39 16.45 -1.49
N LYS A 62 -14.81 16.18 -2.66
CA LYS A 62 -13.49 15.55 -2.78
C LYS A 62 -12.38 16.46 -2.25
N VAL A 63 -12.45 17.75 -2.55
CA VAL A 63 -11.49 18.74 -2.02
C VAL A 63 -11.57 18.83 -0.50
N THR A 64 -12.79 18.86 0.07
CA THR A 64 -12.98 18.82 1.53
C THR A 64 -12.39 17.57 2.15
N GLN A 65 -12.59 16.40 1.53
CA GLN A 65 -12.01 15.14 1.99
C GLN A 65 -10.48 15.16 1.94
N MET A 66 -9.88 15.66 0.86
CA MET A 66 -8.42 15.81 0.75
C MET A 66 -7.86 16.75 1.83
N ILE A 67 -8.55 17.87 2.13
CA ILE A 67 -8.13 18.77 3.20
C ILE A 67 -8.18 18.08 4.57
N ALA A 68 -9.22 17.27 4.83
CA ALA A 68 -9.32 16.49 6.07
C ALA A 68 -8.18 15.46 6.19
N GLU A 69 -7.82 14.78 5.09
CA GLU A 69 -6.70 13.85 5.03
C GLU A 69 -5.36 14.55 5.21
N ILE A 70 -5.14 15.70 4.58
CA ILE A 70 -3.93 16.52 4.75
C ILE A 70 -3.80 16.96 6.21
N THR A 71 -4.90 17.40 6.83
CA THR A 71 -4.92 17.85 8.23
C THR A 71 -4.58 16.69 9.17
N SER A 72 -5.19 15.53 8.95
CA SER A 72 -4.89 14.32 9.72
C SER A 72 -3.43 13.88 9.55
N SER A 73 -2.91 13.87 8.32
CA SER A 73 -1.51 13.56 8.02
C SER A 73 -0.55 14.56 8.66
N THR A 74 -0.88 15.85 8.66
CA THR A 74 -0.07 16.91 9.27
C THR A 74 0.01 16.74 10.78
N ASN A 75 -1.12 16.45 11.43
CA ASN A 75 -1.15 16.17 12.87
C ASN A 75 -0.35 14.90 13.22
N HIS A 76 -0.44 13.86 12.38
CA HIS A 76 0.35 12.65 12.57
C HIS A 76 1.86 12.89 12.39
N GLN A 77 2.24 13.70 11.40
CA GLN A 77 3.63 14.11 11.19
C GLN A 77 4.15 14.95 12.37
N ALA A 78 3.35 15.87 12.92
CA ALA A 78 3.73 16.65 14.09
C ALA A 78 4.06 15.73 15.29
N GLY A 79 3.19 14.76 15.61
CA GLY A 79 3.46 13.77 16.66
C GLY A 79 4.68 12.87 16.35
N SER A 80 4.90 12.55 15.07
CA SER A 80 6.09 11.80 14.65
C SER A 80 7.38 12.59 14.82
N ILE A 81 7.36 13.91 14.65
CA ILE A 81 8.52 14.79 14.90
C ILE A 81 8.82 14.88 16.40
N GLU A 82 7.80 14.94 17.26
CA GLU A 82 7.99 14.86 18.71
C GLU A 82 8.68 13.55 19.10
N HIS A 83 8.18 12.42 18.59
CA HIS A 83 8.80 11.12 18.82
C HIS A 83 10.22 11.01 18.24
N PHE A 84 10.49 11.66 17.10
CA PHE A 84 11.83 11.73 16.53
C PHE A 84 12.79 12.51 17.43
N ASN A 85 12.34 13.62 18.02
CA ASN A 85 13.13 14.39 18.97
C ASN A 85 13.45 13.58 20.24
N GLU A 86 12.50 12.77 20.74
CA GLU A 86 12.75 11.83 21.84
C GLU A 86 13.82 10.79 21.47
N LYS A 87 13.71 10.17 20.30
CA LYS A 87 14.70 9.19 19.81
C LYS A 87 16.08 9.84 19.61
N LEU A 88 16.16 11.06 19.09
CA LEU A 88 17.44 11.79 18.97
C LEU A 88 18.09 12.05 20.33
N ASN A 89 17.29 12.37 21.36
CA ASN A 89 17.81 12.53 22.72
C ASN A 89 18.37 11.22 23.28
N GLN A 90 17.70 10.09 23.02
CA GLN A 90 18.18 8.76 23.41
C GLN A 90 19.47 8.37 22.67
N ILE A 91 19.55 8.61 21.37
CA ILE A 91 20.78 8.42 20.58
C ILE A 91 21.92 9.29 21.12
N GLY A 92 21.62 10.53 21.50
CA GLY A 92 22.59 11.42 22.15
C GLY A 92 23.12 10.84 23.47
N GLN A 93 22.26 10.22 24.29
CA GLN A 93 22.67 9.54 25.52
C GLN A 93 23.52 8.29 25.22
N LEU A 94 23.10 7.44 24.28
CA LEU A 94 23.84 6.25 23.86
C LEU A 94 25.21 6.62 23.28
N THR A 95 25.30 7.67 22.46
CA THR A 95 26.56 8.17 21.90
C THR A 95 27.50 8.65 23.00
N ARG A 96 26.98 9.32 24.03
CA ARG A 96 27.78 9.71 25.21
C ARG A 96 28.26 8.49 25.99
N SER A 97 27.40 7.49 26.20
CA SER A 97 27.78 6.23 26.85
C SER A 97 28.84 5.46 26.05
N GLN A 98 28.70 5.37 24.72
CA GLN A 98 29.70 4.75 23.86
C GLN A 98 31.04 5.47 23.92
N LYS A 99 31.04 6.81 23.94
CA LYS A 99 32.27 7.59 24.16
C LYS A 99 32.89 7.31 25.53
N ALA A 100 32.08 7.16 26.59
CA ALA A 100 32.56 6.82 27.93
C ALA A 100 33.18 5.41 27.96
N ASN A 101 32.48 4.42 27.41
CA ASN A 101 32.95 3.03 27.33
C ASN A 101 34.22 2.92 26.47
N ALA A 102 34.33 3.68 25.37
CA ALA A 102 35.54 3.73 24.56
C ALA A 102 36.72 4.32 25.34
N LYS A 103 36.51 5.37 26.13
CA LYS A 103 37.56 5.92 27.03
C LYS A 103 38.00 4.89 28.06
N GLU A 104 37.05 4.19 28.70
CA GLU A 104 37.34 3.13 29.65
C GLU A 104 38.11 1.98 29.00
N THR A 105 37.71 1.55 27.81
CA THR A 105 38.40 0.50 27.05
C THR A 105 39.83 0.90 26.68
N THR A 106 40.03 2.16 26.27
CA THR A 106 41.39 2.69 26.02
C THR A 106 42.23 2.68 27.28
N ALA A 107 41.67 3.11 28.42
CA ALA A 107 42.38 3.07 29.71
C ALA A 107 42.78 1.64 30.11
N VAL A 108 41.86 0.66 29.95
CA VAL A 108 42.15 -0.76 30.19
C VAL A 108 43.22 -1.28 29.23
N ALA A 109 43.20 -0.86 27.96
CA ALA A 109 44.22 -1.26 26.99
C ALA A 109 45.61 -0.71 27.34
N GLU A 110 45.69 0.54 27.83
CA GLU A 110 46.92 1.15 28.33
C GLU A 110 47.46 0.40 29.56
N GLU A 111 46.58 0.04 30.50
CA GLU A 111 46.93 -0.75 31.69
C GLU A 111 47.45 -2.14 31.32
N LEU A 112 46.77 -2.85 30.42
CA LEU A 112 47.21 -4.15 29.90
C LEU A 112 48.55 -4.07 29.17
N SER A 113 48.79 -3.00 28.41
CA SER A 113 50.07 -2.75 27.74
C SER A 113 51.20 -2.56 28.76
N SER A 114 50.96 -1.77 29.81
CA SER A 114 51.89 -1.59 30.93
C SER A 114 52.20 -2.91 31.65
N LEU A 115 51.17 -3.70 31.97
CA LEU A 115 51.34 -5.00 32.63
C LEU A 115 52.16 -5.97 31.77
N THR A 116 51.90 -5.98 30.46
CA THR A 116 52.64 -6.81 29.50
C THR A 116 54.13 -6.38 29.44
N ALA A 117 54.41 -5.08 29.45
CA ALA A 117 55.78 -4.57 29.48
C ALA A 117 56.50 -4.98 30.78
N GLN A 118 55.82 -4.91 31.93
CA GLN A 118 56.35 -5.36 33.22
C GLN A 118 56.64 -6.87 33.23
N LEU A 119 55.72 -7.68 32.70
CA LEU A 119 55.90 -9.13 32.54
C LEU A 119 57.11 -9.46 31.65
N LYS A 120 57.25 -8.77 30.51
CA LYS A 120 58.40 -8.93 29.61
C LYS A 120 59.73 -8.59 30.31
N LYS A 121 59.75 -7.54 31.14
CA LYS A 121 60.92 -7.17 31.96
C LYS A 121 61.25 -8.26 32.99
N LYS A 122 60.25 -8.80 33.69
CA LYS A 122 60.44 -9.90 34.66
C LYS A 122 60.96 -11.17 33.97
N LEU A 123 60.41 -11.55 32.82
CA LEU A 123 60.88 -12.69 32.02
C LEU A 123 62.31 -12.49 31.51
N SER A 124 62.65 -11.29 31.05
CA SER A 124 64.02 -10.96 30.62
C SER A 124 65.02 -11.08 31.77
N ASN A 125 64.66 -10.64 32.97
CA ASN A 125 65.51 -10.78 34.16
C ASN A 125 65.66 -12.23 34.59
N LEU A 126 64.60 -13.04 34.47
CA LEU A 126 64.64 -14.48 34.74
C LEU A 126 65.55 -15.20 33.72
N ALA A 127 65.47 -14.82 32.45
CA ALA A 127 66.33 -15.35 31.40
C ALA A 127 67.80 -14.92 31.56
N ALA A 128 68.05 -13.70 32.04
CA ALA A 128 69.41 -13.21 32.35
C ALA A 128 70.04 -13.88 33.58
N GLY A 129 69.23 -14.50 34.45
CA GLY A 129 69.70 -15.32 35.58
C GLY A 129 69.86 -16.81 35.27
N ALA A 130 69.52 -17.25 34.05
CA ALA A 130 69.62 -18.65 33.64
C ALA A 130 70.95 -18.90 32.90
N ASN A 131 71.78 -19.78 33.47
CA ASN A 131 73.05 -20.25 32.94
C ASN A 131 72.90 -20.79 31.49
N PRO A 132 73.81 -20.52 30.55
CA PRO A 132 73.67 -20.93 29.15
C PRO A 132 74.04 -22.40 29.02
N GLY A 133 73.05 -23.28 29.15
CA GLY A 133 73.33 -24.71 29.16
C GLY A 133 72.13 -25.63 29.00
N VAL A 134 71.06 -25.24 28.29
CA VAL A 134 70.13 -26.20 27.66
C VAL A 134 69.52 -25.57 26.41
N THR A 135 69.97 -26.03 25.25
CA THR A 135 69.32 -25.80 23.95
C THR A 135 68.05 -26.65 23.87
N GLY A 136 66.90 -26.01 23.83
CA GLY A 136 65.62 -26.64 23.54
C GLY A 136 64.76 -25.68 22.74
N GLU A 137 64.60 -25.96 21.45
CA GLU A 137 63.71 -25.23 20.54
C GLU A 137 62.27 -25.26 21.05
N ALA A 138 61.81 -24.18 21.68
CA ALA A 138 60.40 -23.96 21.94
C ALA A 138 59.85 -22.96 20.92
N LYS A 139 59.28 -23.49 19.82
CA LYS A 139 58.46 -22.72 18.88
C LYS A 139 57.24 -22.16 19.62
N ALA A 140 57.31 -20.90 20.04
CA ALA A 140 56.18 -20.17 20.60
C ALA A 140 55.20 -19.83 19.47
N ASN A 141 54.21 -20.70 19.27
CA ASN A 141 53.07 -20.49 18.39
C ASN A 141 52.14 -19.42 19.00
N ILE A 142 52.40 -18.14 18.73
CA ILE A 142 51.50 -17.04 19.11
C ILE A 142 50.33 -17.02 18.12
N ARG A 143 49.30 -17.82 18.41
CA ARG A 143 47.98 -17.64 17.80
C ARG A 143 47.42 -16.28 18.27
N ARG A 144 47.38 -15.31 17.36
CA ARG A 144 46.54 -14.10 17.52
C ARG A 144 45.08 -14.56 17.67
N PRO A 145 44.32 -14.11 18.69
CA PRO A 145 42.89 -14.33 18.69
C PRO A 145 42.27 -13.39 17.65
N ALA A 146 41.99 -13.93 16.46
CA ALA A 146 41.09 -13.29 15.52
C ALA A 146 39.65 -13.52 16.00
N ALA A 147 39.12 -12.58 16.78
CA ALA A 147 37.68 -12.48 16.98
C ALA A 147 37.02 -11.96 15.69
N SER A 148 36.76 -12.86 14.75
CA SER A 148 35.80 -12.62 13.67
C SER A 148 34.40 -12.69 14.30
N LYS A 149 33.74 -11.54 14.48
CA LYS A 149 32.28 -11.51 14.59
C LYS A 149 31.74 -12.07 13.27
N LYS A 150 31.31 -13.33 13.27
CA LYS A 150 30.40 -13.83 12.23
C LYS A 150 29.15 -12.94 12.29
N SER A 151 28.98 -12.09 11.28
CA SER A 151 27.73 -11.36 11.08
C SER A 151 26.63 -12.41 10.95
N ARG A 152 25.63 -12.35 11.86
CA ARG A 152 24.42 -13.19 11.75
C ARG A 152 23.70 -12.83 10.44
N LEU A 153 22.91 -13.75 9.88
CA LEU A 153 22.04 -13.46 8.75
C LEU A 153 20.73 -12.83 9.25
N PHE A 154 20.20 -11.87 8.51
CA PHE A 154 18.86 -11.34 8.72
C PHE A 154 17.84 -12.43 8.38
N LYS A 155 17.07 -12.89 9.36
CA LYS A 155 16.07 -13.95 9.18
C LYS A 155 14.74 -13.36 8.74
N PHE A 156 14.48 -13.41 7.44
CA PHE A 156 13.21 -13.00 6.84
C PHE A 156 12.27 -14.21 6.78
N VAL A 157 11.10 -14.10 7.41
CA VAL A 157 10.05 -15.13 7.34
C VAL A 157 8.92 -14.67 6.44
N PHE A 158 8.27 -15.61 5.74
CA PHE A 158 7.11 -15.31 4.90
C PHE A 158 6.16 -16.49 4.80
N ASP A 159 4.90 -16.21 4.50
CA ASP A 159 3.93 -17.20 4.06
C ASP A 159 3.82 -17.24 2.52
N PRO A 160 3.42 -18.39 1.94
CA PRO A 160 3.19 -18.49 0.51
C PRO A 160 2.01 -17.61 0.07
N PHE A 161 2.33 -16.52 -0.63
CA PHE A 161 1.38 -15.61 -1.23
C PHE A 161 1.86 -15.16 -2.64
N PRO A 162 1.83 -16.07 -3.65
CA PRO A 162 2.27 -15.75 -5.01
C PRO A 162 1.44 -14.61 -5.65
N PRO A 163 2.05 -13.71 -6.44
CA PRO A 163 3.48 -13.66 -6.78
C PRO A 163 4.34 -12.81 -5.81
N LEU A 164 3.80 -12.42 -4.65
CA LEU A 164 4.48 -11.55 -3.70
C LEU A 164 5.58 -12.27 -2.92
N THR A 165 5.28 -13.46 -2.43
CA THR A 165 6.21 -14.33 -1.68
C THR A 165 5.86 -15.78 -1.96
N PHE A 166 6.82 -16.61 -2.34
CA PHE A 166 6.62 -18.05 -2.54
C PHE A 166 7.96 -18.77 -2.68
N LYS A 167 7.94 -20.10 -2.63
CA LYS A 167 9.09 -20.91 -3.06
C LYS A 167 8.91 -21.43 -4.48
N GLU A 168 9.98 -21.35 -5.26
CA GLU A 168 10.11 -22.01 -6.55
C GLU A 168 11.40 -22.84 -6.55
N ASN A 169 11.28 -24.15 -6.80
CA ASN A 169 12.41 -25.08 -6.77
C ASN A 169 13.25 -25.00 -5.48
N GLY A 170 12.57 -24.83 -4.33
CA GLY A 170 13.20 -24.73 -3.02
C GLY A 170 13.84 -23.39 -2.68
N ARG A 171 13.81 -22.40 -3.59
CA ARG A 171 14.33 -21.04 -3.34
C ARG A 171 13.19 -20.06 -3.13
N ALA A 172 13.37 -19.13 -2.19
CA ALA A 172 12.44 -18.03 -2.02
C ALA A 172 12.44 -17.13 -3.27
N ARG A 173 11.25 -16.77 -3.74
CA ARG A 173 10.98 -15.91 -4.90
C ARG A 173 9.75 -15.05 -4.63
N GLY A 174 9.59 -13.99 -5.41
CA GLY A 174 8.43 -13.12 -5.36
C GLY A 174 8.84 -11.66 -5.22
N ILE A 175 7.88 -10.76 -5.44
CA ILE A 175 8.12 -9.32 -5.43
C ILE A 175 8.79 -8.86 -4.13
N PHE A 176 8.33 -9.32 -2.97
CA PHE A 176 8.90 -8.90 -1.68
C PHE A 176 10.27 -9.52 -1.42
N ILE A 177 10.50 -10.74 -1.90
CA ILE A 177 11.80 -11.40 -1.83
C ILE A 177 12.82 -10.62 -2.69
N ASP A 178 12.45 -10.26 -3.91
CA ASP A 178 13.32 -9.54 -4.84
C ASP A 178 13.61 -8.09 -4.39
N ILE A 179 12.62 -7.41 -3.78
CA ILE A 179 12.85 -6.12 -3.12
C ILE A 179 13.87 -6.27 -2.00
N CYS A 180 13.74 -7.31 -1.17
CA CYS A 180 14.68 -7.57 -0.07
C CYS A 180 16.07 -7.96 -0.58
N GLU A 181 16.18 -8.80 -1.61
CA GLU A 181 17.45 -9.18 -2.25
C GLU A 181 18.13 -7.95 -2.88
N GLU A 182 17.36 -7.09 -3.56
CA GLU A 182 17.90 -5.84 -4.13
C GLU A 182 18.39 -4.89 -3.04
N ILE A 183 17.59 -4.64 -2.00
CA ILE A 183 17.94 -3.65 -0.99
C ILE A 183 18.90 -4.19 0.06
N LEU A 184 18.50 -5.23 0.80
CA LEU A 184 19.26 -5.73 1.94
C LEU A 184 20.60 -6.32 1.49
N LYS A 185 20.59 -7.12 0.42
CA LYS A 185 21.80 -7.85 0.01
C LYS A 185 22.66 -7.07 -0.97
N LYS A 186 22.11 -6.57 -2.08
CA LYS A 186 22.94 -5.88 -3.08
C LYS A 186 23.33 -4.47 -2.65
N ARG A 187 22.39 -3.66 -2.14
CA ARG A 187 22.65 -2.25 -1.80
C ARG A 187 23.21 -2.05 -0.38
N MET A 188 22.75 -2.85 0.59
CA MET A 188 23.17 -2.74 2.00
C MET A 188 24.22 -3.79 2.43
N GLY A 189 24.51 -4.79 1.60
CA GLY A 189 25.55 -5.79 1.87
C GLY A 189 25.22 -6.78 3.00
N LEU A 190 23.94 -6.94 3.35
CA LEU A 190 23.47 -7.85 4.40
C LEU A 190 23.25 -9.25 3.85
N GLY A 191 23.62 -10.26 4.63
CA GLY A 191 23.19 -11.64 4.38
C GLY A 191 21.77 -11.83 4.87
N VAL A 192 20.91 -12.43 4.05
CA VAL A 192 19.51 -12.72 4.36
C VAL A 192 19.27 -14.22 4.28
N ASP A 193 18.56 -14.75 5.27
CA ASP A 193 18.04 -16.10 5.30
C ASP A 193 16.51 -16.05 5.17
N TYR A 194 15.96 -16.77 4.19
CA TYR A 194 14.54 -16.71 3.84
C TYR A 194 13.87 -18.02 4.23
N GLU A 195 12.89 -17.95 5.13
CA GLU A 195 12.17 -19.10 5.63
C GLU A 195 10.67 -18.98 5.35
N GLU A 196 10.11 -20.00 4.69
CA GLU A 196 8.67 -20.10 4.41
C GLU A 196 7.98 -20.84 5.56
N LEU A 197 6.96 -20.23 6.15
CA LEU A 197 6.19 -20.72 7.29
C LEU A 197 4.71 -20.34 7.10
N ASP A 198 3.78 -20.89 7.89
CA ASP A 198 2.43 -20.34 7.95
C ASP A 198 2.42 -18.95 8.61
N TRP A 199 1.41 -18.13 8.28
CA TRP A 199 1.36 -16.73 8.69
C TRP A 199 1.34 -16.52 10.21
N ASP A 200 0.67 -17.39 10.95
CA ASP A 200 0.62 -17.32 12.42
C ASP A 200 1.99 -17.61 13.03
N THR A 201 2.70 -18.61 12.49
CA THR A 201 4.08 -18.92 12.88
C THR A 201 5.03 -17.78 12.53
N CYS A 202 4.91 -17.15 11.36
CA CYS A 202 5.70 -15.96 10.99
C CYS A 202 5.58 -14.86 12.06
N GLN A 203 4.35 -14.51 12.43
CA GLN A 203 4.08 -13.50 13.45
C GLN A 203 4.63 -13.90 14.83
N ALA A 204 4.43 -15.15 15.23
CA ALA A 204 4.92 -15.66 16.51
C ALA A 204 6.46 -15.61 16.61
N ARG A 205 7.17 -16.05 15.57
CA ARG A 205 8.65 -16.07 15.57
C ARG A 205 9.25 -14.69 15.65
N VAL A 206 8.74 -13.71 14.91
CA VAL A 206 9.25 -12.34 14.97
C VAL A 206 8.91 -11.69 16.33
N ARG A 207 7.69 -11.90 16.84
CA ARG A 207 7.30 -11.42 18.18
C ARG A 207 8.20 -11.97 19.30
N GLN A 208 8.63 -13.23 19.17
CA GLN A 208 9.54 -13.89 20.11
C GLN A 208 11.03 -13.61 19.85
N GLY A 209 11.38 -12.85 18.80
CA GLY A 209 12.78 -12.55 18.43
C GLY A 209 13.55 -13.74 17.82
N GLN A 210 12.84 -14.81 17.41
CA GLN A 210 13.44 -15.98 16.75
C GLN A 210 13.80 -15.69 15.29
N SER A 211 13.01 -14.82 14.65
CA SER A 211 13.21 -14.26 13.31
C SER A 211 13.19 -12.74 13.36
N ASP A 212 13.72 -12.09 12.32
CA ASP A 212 14.01 -10.65 12.36
C ASP A 212 12.88 -9.81 11.77
N GLY A 213 12.25 -10.25 10.69
CA GLY A 213 11.16 -9.49 10.08
C GLY A 213 10.42 -10.22 8.96
N PHE A 214 9.38 -9.54 8.46
CA PHE A 214 8.56 -9.96 7.32
C PHE A 214 7.97 -8.74 6.63
N PHE A 215 7.41 -8.94 5.44
CA PHE A 215 6.76 -7.88 4.68
C PHE A 215 5.24 -7.92 4.89
N THR A 216 4.64 -6.83 5.36
CA THR A 216 3.18 -6.75 5.54
C THR A 216 2.70 -5.32 5.76
N THR A 217 1.42 -5.16 6.07
CA THR A 217 0.82 -3.88 6.45
C THR A 217 1.11 -3.51 7.91
N PRO A 218 1.53 -2.26 8.20
CA PRO A 218 1.75 -1.75 9.56
C PRO A 218 0.42 -1.42 10.26
N THR A 219 -0.19 -2.43 10.89
CA THR A 219 -1.37 -2.22 11.75
C THR A 219 -0.96 -1.76 13.15
N PRO A 220 -1.83 -1.06 13.92
CA PRO A 220 -1.52 -0.68 15.30
C PRO A 220 -1.09 -1.86 16.18
N GLU A 221 -1.73 -3.02 16.01
CA GLU A 221 -1.36 -4.25 16.70
C GLU A 221 0.08 -4.68 16.37
N ARG A 222 0.46 -4.69 15.09
CA ARG A 222 1.81 -5.06 14.64
C ARG A 222 2.86 -4.07 15.11
N LEU A 223 2.57 -2.77 15.03
CA LEU A 223 3.48 -1.71 15.49
C LEU A 223 3.67 -1.69 17.02
N SER A 224 2.85 -2.42 17.79
CA SER A 224 3.12 -2.61 19.22
C SER A 224 4.44 -3.38 19.47
N TYR A 225 4.78 -4.35 18.61
CA TYR A 225 5.98 -5.21 18.76
C TYR A 225 6.97 -5.14 17.57
N LEU A 226 6.62 -4.44 16.49
CA LEU A 226 7.45 -4.25 15.30
C LEU A 226 7.76 -2.76 15.08
N GLU A 227 8.86 -2.50 14.37
CA GLU A 227 9.18 -1.20 13.76
C GLU A 227 9.11 -1.32 12.22
N THR A 228 8.85 -0.21 11.54
CA THR A 228 8.79 -0.13 10.08
C THR A 228 9.38 1.17 9.57
N HIS A 229 9.60 1.23 8.26
CA HIS A 229 9.98 2.45 7.55
C HIS A 229 8.76 3.24 7.06
N ILE A 230 8.96 4.47 6.57
CA ILE A 230 7.86 5.40 6.25
C ILE A 230 7.34 5.19 4.83
N ASN A 231 8.23 5.03 3.86
CA ASN A 231 7.84 4.97 2.46
C ASN A 231 7.23 3.61 2.13
N THR A 232 6.00 3.57 1.60
CA THR A 232 5.37 2.34 1.11
C THR A 232 6.29 1.62 0.14
N ALA A 233 6.65 0.36 0.41
CA ALA A 233 7.51 -0.37 -0.50
C ALA A 233 6.71 -0.99 -1.65
N TYR A 234 5.49 -1.49 -1.37
CA TYR A 234 4.56 -1.96 -2.38
C TYR A 234 3.12 -1.49 -2.04
N PRO A 235 2.44 -0.76 -2.93
CA PRO A 235 1.03 -0.45 -2.76
C PRO A 235 0.18 -1.69 -3.13
N PHE A 236 -0.57 -2.21 -2.16
CA PHE A 236 -1.49 -3.32 -2.38
C PHE A 236 -2.89 -2.79 -2.64
N ASP A 237 -3.26 -2.75 -3.93
CA ASP A 237 -4.53 -2.19 -4.38
C ASP A 237 -5.64 -3.24 -4.33
N TRP A 238 -6.60 -3.06 -3.43
CA TRP A 238 -7.77 -3.91 -3.29
C TRP A 238 -8.75 -3.64 -4.43
N VAL A 239 -8.57 -4.37 -5.53
CA VAL A 239 -9.36 -4.22 -6.75
C VAL A 239 -10.55 -5.16 -6.74
N ILE A 240 -11.69 -4.68 -7.23
CA ILE A 240 -12.87 -5.52 -7.45
C ILE A 240 -12.67 -6.36 -8.71
N TRP A 241 -12.86 -7.66 -8.57
CA TRP A 241 -12.93 -8.65 -9.63
C TRP A 241 -14.36 -9.15 -9.79
N THR A 242 -14.76 -9.44 -11.02
CA THR A 242 -16.09 -9.99 -11.32
C THR A 242 -16.04 -10.87 -12.58
N TYR A 243 -17.15 -11.52 -12.94
CA TYR A 243 -17.24 -12.25 -14.20
C TYR A 243 -17.45 -11.30 -15.40
N ALA A 244 -16.84 -11.61 -16.54
CA ALA A 244 -16.74 -10.69 -17.69
C ALA A 244 -18.12 -10.27 -18.25
N ASP A 245 -19.11 -11.16 -18.17
CA ASP A 245 -20.48 -10.96 -18.64
C ASP A 245 -21.44 -10.51 -17.51
N HIS A 246 -20.95 -9.79 -16.50
CA HIS A 246 -21.78 -9.38 -15.35
C HIS A 246 -22.94 -8.46 -15.77
N PRO A 247 -24.23 -8.82 -15.53
CA PRO A 247 -25.38 -8.04 -16.00
C PRO A 247 -25.46 -6.65 -15.35
N LYS A 248 -24.88 -6.50 -14.15
CA LYS A 248 -24.76 -5.24 -13.42
C LYS A 248 -23.36 -4.60 -13.48
N LEU A 249 -22.56 -4.89 -14.51
CA LEU A 249 -21.17 -4.39 -14.61
C LEU A 249 -21.07 -2.86 -14.45
N GLU A 250 -22.00 -2.10 -15.02
CA GLU A 250 -22.02 -0.63 -14.89
C GLU A 250 -22.33 -0.14 -13.47
N GLN A 251 -23.01 -0.94 -12.65
CA GLN A 251 -23.19 -0.65 -11.22
C GLN A 251 -21.91 -0.99 -10.45
N ILE A 252 -21.26 -2.10 -10.79
CA ILE A 252 -19.98 -2.51 -10.17
C ILE A 252 -18.92 -1.43 -10.39
N LYS A 253 -18.78 -0.88 -11.61
CA LYS A 253 -17.84 0.20 -11.94
C LYS A 253 -18.05 1.49 -11.12
N LYS A 254 -19.24 1.67 -10.54
CA LYS A 254 -19.61 2.84 -9.72
C LYS A 254 -19.36 2.63 -8.22
N ILE A 255 -19.02 1.41 -7.79
CA ILE A 255 -18.69 1.13 -6.38
C ILE A 255 -17.49 1.98 -5.95
N ARG A 256 -17.57 2.57 -4.76
CA ARG A 256 -16.46 3.29 -4.12
C ARG A 256 -16.18 2.78 -2.70
N THR A 257 -17.18 2.20 -2.05
CA THR A 257 -17.10 1.75 -0.66
C THR A 257 -17.75 0.37 -0.48
N ALA A 258 -17.44 -0.30 0.63
CA ALA A 258 -18.13 -1.54 1.00
C ALA A 258 -19.65 -1.33 1.20
N ARG A 259 -20.09 -0.12 1.54
CA ARG A 259 -21.52 0.21 1.67
C ARG A 259 -22.23 0.23 0.32
N ASP A 260 -21.53 0.58 -0.76
CA ASP A 260 -22.09 0.49 -2.11
C ASP A 260 -22.28 -0.97 -2.52
N ILE A 261 -21.36 -1.86 -2.14
CA ILE A 261 -21.50 -3.31 -2.36
C ILE A 261 -22.78 -3.81 -1.70
N LEU A 262 -22.99 -3.47 -0.43
CA LEU A 262 -24.19 -3.82 0.32
C LEU A 262 -25.46 -3.22 -0.31
N SER A 263 -25.44 -1.92 -0.62
CA SER A 263 -26.63 -1.20 -1.10
C SER A 263 -27.09 -1.66 -2.48
N ASN A 264 -26.17 -2.15 -3.31
CA ASN A 264 -26.48 -2.75 -4.61
C ASN A 264 -26.81 -4.25 -4.53
N GLY A 265 -26.74 -4.84 -3.33
CA GLY A 265 -27.05 -6.24 -3.06
C GLY A 265 -26.02 -7.22 -3.62
N PHE A 266 -24.77 -6.79 -3.78
CA PHE A 266 -23.69 -7.66 -4.25
C PHE A 266 -23.15 -8.53 -3.12
N THR A 267 -22.69 -9.72 -3.50
CA THR A 267 -22.05 -10.70 -2.62
C THR A 267 -20.57 -10.81 -2.94
N VAL A 268 -19.76 -11.08 -1.91
CA VAL A 268 -18.31 -11.21 -2.04
C VAL A 268 -17.89 -12.64 -1.72
N VAL A 269 -16.98 -13.20 -2.51
CA VAL A 269 -16.29 -14.45 -2.19
C VAL A 269 -14.81 -14.17 -1.91
N THR A 270 -14.24 -14.80 -0.89
CA THR A 270 -12.84 -14.64 -0.49
C THR A 270 -12.29 -15.92 0.15
N TYR A 271 -10.98 -15.95 0.41
CA TYR A 271 -10.31 -17.04 1.11
C TYR A 271 -10.42 -16.90 2.64
N PRO A 272 -10.42 -18.02 3.39
CA PRO A 272 -10.39 -17.99 4.86
C PRO A 272 -9.15 -17.27 5.40
N GLY A 273 -9.32 -16.42 6.42
CA GLY A 273 -8.23 -15.67 7.04
C GLY A 273 -7.91 -14.34 6.35
N ASN A 274 -8.70 -13.92 5.36
CA ASN A 274 -8.59 -12.57 4.77
C ASN A 274 -9.12 -11.51 5.74
N GLY A 275 -8.29 -11.12 6.71
CA GLY A 275 -8.64 -10.16 7.75
C GLY A 275 -9.01 -8.77 7.21
N TRP A 276 -8.60 -8.41 5.99
CA TRP A 276 -9.02 -7.15 5.38
C TRP A 276 -10.49 -7.18 4.98
N VAL A 277 -10.95 -8.25 4.31
CA VAL A 277 -12.35 -8.43 3.92
C VAL A 277 -13.24 -8.56 5.16
N GLU A 278 -12.82 -9.31 6.17
CA GLU A 278 -13.51 -9.39 7.46
C GLU A 278 -13.71 -8.00 8.08
N ALA A 279 -12.62 -7.21 8.17
CA ALA A 279 -12.64 -5.92 8.84
C ALA A 279 -13.38 -4.80 8.08
N HIS A 280 -13.46 -4.85 6.75
CA HIS A 280 -13.95 -3.72 5.94
C HIS A 280 -15.20 -4.03 5.12
N VAL A 281 -15.44 -5.31 4.78
CA VAL A 281 -16.53 -5.71 3.88
C VAL A 281 -17.60 -6.46 4.67
N GLU A 282 -17.20 -7.50 5.40
CA GLU A 282 -18.14 -8.27 6.22
C GLU A 282 -18.69 -7.43 7.37
N LYS A 283 -17.84 -6.70 8.09
CA LYS A 283 -18.28 -5.74 9.14
C LYS A 283 -19.21 -4.64 8.61
N ALA A 284 -19.17 -4.33 7.32
CA ALA A 284 -20.09 -3.39 6.70
C ALA A 284 -21.48 -4.00 6.41
N GLY A 285 -21.67 -5.30 6.65
CA GLY A 285 -22.92 -6.04 6.45
C GLY A 285 -23.03 -6.74 5.09
N VAL A 286 -21.98 -6.71 4.26
CA VAL A 286 -21.96 -7.43 2.97
C VAL A 286 -21.94 -8.93 3.23
N LYS A 287 -22.73 -9.69 2.46
CA LYS A 287 -22.68 -11.15 2.51
C LYS A 287 -21.37 -11.66 1.92
N VAL A 288 -20.57 -12.32 2.75
CA VAL A 288 -19.27 -12.91 2.37
C VAL A 288 -19.34 -14.44 2.37
N ILE A 289 -18.73 -15.05 1.35
CA ILE A 289 -18.58 -16.50 1.21
C ILE A 289 -17.09 -16.84 1.33
N TYR A 290 -16.72 -17.69 2.27
CA TYR A 290 -15.34 -18.13 2.48
C TYR A 290 -15.07 -19.47 1.81
N THR A 291 -14.04 -19.54 0.96
CA THR A 291 -13.61 -20.78 0.29
C THR A 291 -12.17 -20.65 -0.21
N LYS A 292 -11.42 -21.76 -0.29
CA LYS A 292 -10.08 -21.80 -0.91
C LYS A 292 -10.13 -21.81 -2.45
N GLU A 293 -11.32 -21.89 -3.03
CA GLU A 293 -11.54 -21.90 -4.48
C GLU A 293 -12.29 -20.64 -4.94
N GLU A 294 -11.95 -19.46 -4.40
CA GLU A 294 -12.72 -18.22 -4.61
C GLU A 294 -12.89 -17.88 -6.10
N PHE A 295 -11.84 -18.00 -6.92
CA PHE A 295 -11.91 -17.73 -8.36
C PHE A 295 -12.77 -18.74 -9.11
N LYS A 296 -12.76 -20.03 -8.74
CA LYS A 296 -13.69 -21.02 -9.33
C LYS A 296 -15.13 -20.74 -8.91
N ALA A 297 -15.35 -20.31 -7.66
CA ALA A 297 -16.67 -19.94 -7.17
C ALA A 297 -17.23 -18.73 -7.91
N LEU A 298 -16.41 -17.70 -8.13
CA LEU A 298 -16.78 -16.52 -8.93
C LEU A 298 -17.05 -16.89 -10.40
N ALA A 299 -16.21 -17.73 -11.01
CA ALA A 299 -16.42 -18.20 -12.38
C ALA A 299 -17.69 -19.07 -12.55
N ARG A 300 -18.15 -19.70 -11.47
CA ARG A 300 -19.43 -20.43 -11.39
C ARG A 300 -20.59 -19.52 -10.95
N LYS A 301 -20.38 -18.22 -10.84
CA LYS A 301 -21.36 -17.19 -10.44
C LYS A 301 -22.02 -17.49 -9.08
N LYS A 302 -21.26 -18.06 -8.13
CA LYS A 302 -21.71 -18.30 -6.74
C LYS A 302 -21.69 -17.03 -5.88
N ALA A 303 -20.96 -16.02 -6.33
CA ALA A 303 -20.93 -14.68 -5.77
C ALA A 303 -20.77 -13.67 -6.92
N ASP A 304 -20.90 -12.38 -6.62
CA ASP A 304 -20.79 -11.31 -7.61
C ASP A 304 -19.35 -10.80 -7.75
N LEU A 305 -18.61 -10.75 -6.63
CA LEU A 305 -17.32 -10.07 -6.54
C LEU A 305 -16.25 -10.89 -5.81
N ILE A 306 -15.00 -10.70 -6.22
CA ILE A 306 -13.79 -10.91 -5.41
C ILE A 306 -13.16 -9.54 -5.17
N ILE A 307 -12.50 -9.33 -4.03
CA ILE A 307 -11.70 -8.13 -3.76
C ILE A 307 -10.27 -8.58 -3.50
N GLU A 308 -9.39 -8.34 -4.46
CA GLU A 308 -8.02 -8.87 -4.44
C GLU A 308 -7.08 -8.02 -5.31
N GLU A 309 -5.80 -8.02 -4.95
CA GLU A 309 -4.78 -7.34 -5.75
C GLU A 309 -4.63 -7.97 -7.15
N PRO A 310 -4.45 -7.17 -8.22
CA PRO A 310 -4.49 -7.70 -9.59
C PRO A 310 -3.47 -8.79 -9.95
N LEU A 311 -2.25 -8.75 -9.41
CA LEU A 311 -1.22 -9.78 -9.67
C LEU A 311 -1.50 -11.04 -8.87
N VAL A 312 -1.85 -10.90 -7.60
CA VAL A 312 -2.28 -12.02 -6.74
C VAL A 312 -3.50 -12.70 -7.34
N GLY A 313 -4.51 -11.92 -7.75
CA GLY A 313 -5.74 -12.45 -8.33
C GLY A 313 -5.51 -13.18 -9.65
N ARG A 314 -4.64 -12.65 -10.52
CA ARG A 314 -4.26 -13.35 -11.77
C ARG A 314 -3.58 -14.68 -11.49
N GLU A 315 -2.63 -14.70 -10.57
CA GLU A 315 -1.89 -15.91 -10.23
C GLU A 315 -2.82 -16.97 -9.61
N LYS A 316 -3.70 -16.59 -8.67
CA LYS A 316 -4.73 -17.48 -8.12
C LYS A 316 -5.71 -17.99 -9.18
N MET A 317 -6.12 -17.16 -10.12
CA MET A 317 -7.01 -17.55 -11.23
C MET A 317 -6.33 -18.59 -12.12
N LYS A 318 -5.06 -18.38 -12.48
CA LYS A 318 -4.23 -19.30 -13.27
C LYS A 318 -4.06 -20.65 -12.57
N GLN A 319 -3.70 -20.64 -11.28
CA GLN A 319 -3.57 -21.85 -10.46
C GLN A 319 -4.90 -22.61 -10.33
N SER A 320 -6.03 -21.88 -10.34
CA SER A 320 -7.37 -22.46 -10.31
C SER A 320 -7.82 -23.08 -11.63
N GLY A 321 -7.07 -22.89 -12.73
CA GLY A 321 -7.46 -23.35 -14.07
C GLY A 321 -8.67 -22.60 -14.65
N VAL A 322 -8.97 -21.41 -14.15
CA VAL A 322 -10.06 -20.56 -14.68
C VAL A 322 -9.52 -19.79 -15.89
N ALA A 323 -10.22 -19.87 -17.02
CA ALA A 323 -9.84 -19.15 -18.23
C ALA A 323 -9.94 -17.62 -18.03
N GLU A 324 -8.94 -16.89 -18.51
CA GLU A 324 -8.86 -15.42 -18.39
C GLU A 324 -10.07 -14.70 -19.01
N SER A 325 -10.72 -15.30 -20.01
CA SER A 325 -11.93 -14.73 -20.63
C SER A 325 -13.16 -14.73 -19.73
N LYS A 326 -13.17 -15.51 -18.63
CA LYS A 326 -14.34 -15.64 -17.76
C LYS A 326 -14.44 -14.56 -16.70
N LEU A 327 -13.31 -14.08 -16.21
CA LEU A 327 -13.23 -13.15 -15.08
C LEU A 327 -12.43 -11.92 -15.50
N MET A 328 -12.73 -10.79 -14.88
CA MET A 328 -11.99 -9.56 -15.11
C MET A 328 -11.72 -8.84 -13.78
N ALA A 329 -10.51 -8.32 -13.64
CA ALA A 329 -10.23 -7.25 -12.70
C ALA A 329 -10.85 -5.96 -13.25
N THR A 330 -11.64 -5.27 -12.44
CA THR A 330 -12.17 -3.95 -12.80
C THR A 330 -11.13 -2.86 -12.55
N GLN A 331 -11.45 -1.61 -12.89
CA GLN A 331 -10.64 -0.45 -12.49
C GLN A 331 -11.06 0.12 -11.13
N VAL A 332 -11.96 -0.57 -10.40
CA VAL A 332 -12.45 -0.11 -9.10
C VAL A 332 -11.49 -0.58 -8.02
N VAL A 333 -10.74 0.38 -7.48
CA VAL A 333 -9.87 0.19 -6.30
C VAL A 333 -10.65 0.68 -5.08
N LEU A 334 -10.94 -0.22 -4.14
CA LEU A 334 -11.62 0.14 -2.89
C LEU A 334 -10.68 0.84 -1.92
N ARG A 335 -9.42 0.40 -1.90
CA ARG A 335 -8.38 0.94 -1.04
C ARG A 335 -7.00 0.51 -1.54
N SER A 336 -6.01 1.37 -1.33
CA SER A 336 -4.59 0.98 -1.42
C SER A 336 -4.03 0.81 -0.03
N THR A 337 -3.38 -0.33 0.23
CA THR A 337 -2.80 -0.65 1.55
C THR A 337 -1.28 -0.69 1.44
N PRO A 338 -0.53 0.00 2.32
CA PRO A 338 0.91 0.01 2.24
C PRO A 338 1.47 -1.32 2.74
N PHE A 339 2.24 -2.01 1.90
CA PHE A 339 3.10 -3.10 2.32
C PHE A 339 4.52 -2.58 2.51
N GLN A 340 5.12 -2.96 3.65
CA GLN A 340 6.42 -2.50 4.11
C GLN A 340 7.19 -3.64 4.77
N LEU A 341 8.50 -3.48 4.89
CA LEU A 341 9.32 -4.35 5.73
C LEU A 341 9.12 -3.97 7.20
N LEU A 342 8.60 -4.91 7.99
CA LEU A 342 8.47 -4.78 9.43
C LEU A 342 9.52 -5.64 10.12
N ILE A 343 10.24 -5.07 11.07
CA ILE A 343 11.29 -5.73 11.84
C ILE A 343 10.89 -5.76 13.32
N GLY A 344 11.15 -6.87 14.01
CA GLY A 344 10.88 -6.96 15.44
C GLY A 344 11.65 -5.93 16.24
N LYS A 345 11.01 -5.25 17.21
CA LYS A 345 11.68 -4.31 18.14
C LYS A 345 12.84 -4.96 18.91
N ASN A 346 12.77 -6.28 19.09
CA ASN A 346 13.80 -7.08 19.77
C ASN A 346 14.91 -7.58 18.82
N SER A 347 14.82 -7.29 17.52
CA SER A 347 15.84 -7.69 16.54
C SER A 347 17.02 -6.70 16.55
N SER A 348 18.23 -7.23 16.43
CA SER A 348 19.44 -6.42 16.23
C SER A 348 19.48 -5.66 14.90
N TYR A 349 18.50 -5.89 14.02
CA TYR A 349 18.38 -5.24 12.71
C TYR A 349 17.34 -4.12 12.67
N ALA A 350 16.67 -3.78 13.78
CA ALA A 350 15.68 -2.69 13.76
C ALA A 350 16.28 -1.35 13.27
N ASP A 351 17.55 -1.09 13.60
CA ASP A 351 18.27 0.13 13.22
C ASP A 351 18.56 0.25 11.71
N ILE A 352 18.29 -0.79 10.90
CA ILE A 352 18.50 -0.72 9.44
C ILE A 352 17.34 -0.03 8.72
N LEU A 353 16.19 0.14 9.36
CA LEU A 353 14.97 0.66 8.72
C LEU A 353 15.14 2.05 8.09
N PRO A 354 15.85 3.03 8.69
CA PRO A 354 16.10 4.31 8.03
C PRO A 354 16.93 4.19 6.74
N GLU A 355 17.90 3.28 6.73
CA GLU A 355 18.69 2.98 5.53
C GLU A 355 17.81 2.30 4.47
N PHE A 356 17.05 1.28 4.87
CA PHE A 356 16.12 0.57 4.00
C PHE A 356 15.11 1.54 3.35
N ASP A 357 14.56 2.48 4.13
CA ASP A 357 13.65 3.53 3.66
C ASP A 357 14.27 4.41 2.56
N ARG A 358 15.56 4.78 2.73
CA ARG A 358 16.29 5.52 1.71
C ARG A 358 16.45 4.71 0.44
N GLN A 359 16.78 3.42 0.57
CA GLN A 359 16.92 2.52 -0.57
C GLN A 359 15.58 2.29 -1.29
N ILE A 360 14.46 2.25 -0.58
CA ILE A 360 13.11 2.20 -1.18
C ILE A 360 12.87 3.42 -2.09
N ARG A 361 13.23 4.63 -1.64
CA ARG A 361 13.12 5.82 -2.50
C ARG A 361 14.02 5.73 -3.72
N GLN A 362 15.23 5.18 -3.58
CA GLN A 362 16.17 5.04 -4.69
C GLN A 362 15.67 4.03 -5.74
N ILE A 363 15.24 2.83 -5.34
CA ILE A 363 14.74 1.81 -6.28
C ILE A 363 13.47 2.26 -7.02
N LYS A 364 12.69 3.18 -6.41
CA LYS A 364 11.56 3.82 -7.07
C LYS A 364 12.02 4.84 -8.09
N ALA A 365 12.95 5.71 -7.71
CA ALA A 365 13.45 6.78 -8.57
C ALA A 365 14.22 6.24 -9.79
N ASP A 366 14.95 5.14 -9.64
CA ASP A 366 15.75 4.54 -10.70
C ASP A 366 15.00 3.47 -11.54
N GLY A 367 13.70 3.27 -11.29
CA GLY A 367 12.85 2.30 -11.99
C GLY A 367 13.14 0.83 -11.65
N THR A 368 14.01 0.53 -10.69
CA THR A 368 14.29 -0.85 -10.26
C THR A 368 13.08 -1.54 -9.67
N LEU A 369 12.27 -0.84 -8.87
CA LEU A 369 11.03 -1.41 -8.33
C LEU A 369 10.06 -1.81 -9.46
N GLU A 370 9.92 -0.96 -10.47
CA GLU A 370 9.05 -1.25 -11.62
C GLU A 370 9.55 -2.47 -12.40
N ARG A 371 10.87 -2.60 -12.60
CA ARG A 371 11.48 -3.78 -13.22
C ARG A 371 11.30 -5.05 -12.40
N ILE A 372 11.35 -4.98 -11.07
CA ILE A 372 11.06 -6.12 -10.20
C ILE A 372 9.61 -6.53 -10.41
N ILE A 373 8.66 -5.60 -10.28
CA ILE A 373 7.23 -5.89 -10.41
C ILE A 373 6.89 -6.44 -11.81
N ALA A 374 7.51 -5.90 -12.87
CA ALA A 374 7.27 -6.32 -14.24
C ALA A 374 7.63 -7.79 -14.52
N GLN A 375 8.51 -8.41 -13.73
CA GLN A 375 8.85 -9.84 -13.86
C GLN A 375 7.70 -10.77 -13.45
N TYR A 376 6.70 -10.24 -12.77
CA TYR A 376 5.57 -10.99 -12.20
C TYR A 376 4.22 -10.60 -12.84
N ARG A 377 4.24 -9.87 -13.95
CA ARG A 377 3.03 -9.39 -14.65
C ARG A 377 2.53 -10.35 -15.72
#